data_AF-G9XHH0-F1
#
_entry.id   AF-G9XHH0-F1
#
_cell.length_a   1.000
_cell.length_b   1.000
_cell.length_c   1.000
_cell.angle_alpha   90.00
_cell.angle_beta   90.00
_cell.angle_gamma   90.00
#
_symmetry.space_group_name_H-M   'P 1'
#
loop_
_entity.id
_entity.type
_entity.pdbx_description
1 polymer ?
#
loop_
_entity_poly.entity_id
_entity_poly.type
_entity_poly.pdbx_seq_one_letter_code
_entity_poly.pdbx_strand_id
1 'polypeptide(L)'
;MNNGLTACKVCGEEVAKGAKACPKCGADNRSFFARHKVLTVILAFILLGSAGSVLGEDGNKSELTSEPVTLTPQVEVSDIESPTTPTPPVVQQEGLNVGQDTDTPLEKPIELDSETKERIKAKLDKLEALEKLEEQKNFMMCIAQDDLEGYTWGEECLYPDTWKQAYMKANYNGNLVLSILGSDLDIYLAFGNSEYSLVWASADLTYEAFKSGKMEEVMPREQYDKIVNRLNAVKKRLGFLYAKREYIIED
;
A
#
# COMPACT_ATOMS: atom_id res chain seq x y z
N MET A 1 -28.17 39.83 1.61
CA MET A 1 -28.01 39.08 2.87
C MET A 1 -27.78 37.63 2.48
N ASN A 2 -26.56 37.13 2.62
CA ASN A 2 -26.24 35.77 2.22
C ASN A 2 -26.52 34.88 3.41
N ASN A 3 -27.67 34.20 3.39
CA ASN A 3 -28.09 33.32 4.48
C ASN A 3 -26.97 32.30 4.72
N GLY A 4 -26.32 32.41 5.87
CA GLY A 4 -25.14 31.64 6.24
C GLY A 4 -25.46 30.20 6.59
N LEU A 5 -26.42 29.59 5.91
CA LEU A 5 -26.95 28.26 6.19
C LEU A 5 -26.79 27.37 4.95
N THR A 6 -26.56 26.09 5.17
CA THR A 6 -26.46 25.01 4.19
C THR A 6 -27.24 23.81 4.71
N ALA A 7 -27.91 23.07 3.83
CA ALA A 7 -28.62 21.86 4.25
C ALA A 7 -27.63 20.77 4.67
N CYS A 8 -27.97 20.02 5.72
CA CYS A 8 -27.24 18.84 6.13
C CYS A 8 -27.40 17.74 5.08
N LYS A 9 -26.28 17.13 4.68
CA LYS A 9 -26.25 16.11 3.62
C LYS A 9 -27.02 14.83 3.96
N VAL A 10 -27.27 14.57 5.25
CA VAL A 10 -27.89 13.33 5.74
C VAL A 10 -29.34 13.55 6.14
N CYS A 11 -29.62 14.58 6.96
CA CYS A 11 -30.96 14.79 7.50
C CYS A 11 -31.70 15.98 6.88
N GLY A 12 -31.09 16.72 5.95
CA GLY A 12 -31.71 17.85 5.26
C GLY A 12 -31.90 19.12 6.10
N GLU A 13 -31.56 19.11 7.38
CA GLU A 13 -31.72 20.26 8.29
C GLU A 13 -30.81 21.44 7.91
N GLU A 14 -31.25 22.67 8.12
CA GLU A 14 -30.42 23.85 7.88
C GLU A 14 -29.32 23.99 8.94
N VAL A 15 -28.07 24.03 8.51
CA VAL A 15 -26.88 24.12 9.36
C VAL A 15 -26.03 25.30 8.94
N ALA A 16 -25.40 26.00 9.90
CA ALA A 16 -24.52 27.12 9.59
C ALA A 16 -23.40 26.72 8.60
N LYS A 17 -23.13 27.57 7.60
CA LYS A 17 -22.01 27.44 6.65
C LYS A 17 -20.70 27.40 7.45
N GLY A 18 -20.02 26.26 7.42
CA GLY A 18 -18.78 26.02 8.16
C GLY A 18 -18.94 25.21 9.45
N ALA A 19 -20.16 24.81 9.82
CA ALA A 19 -20.37 23.89 10.93
C ALA A 19 -19.76 22.52 10.64
N LYS A 20 -18.94 22.03 11.58
CA LYS A 20 -18.24 20.75 11.47
C LYS A 20 -19.17 19.55 11.59
N ALA A 21 -20.25 19.67 12.36
CA ALA A 21 -21.23 18.61 12.57
C ALA A 21 -22.64 19.19 12.59
N CYS A 22 -23.60 18.40 12.11
CA CYS A 22 -25.02 18.72 12.22
C CYS A 22 -25.46 18.61 13.69
N PRO A 23 -26.13 19.64 14.26
CA PRO A 23 -26.61 19.58 15.64
C PRO A 23 -27.77 18.58 15.84
N LYS A 24 -28.48 18.19 14.77
CA LYS A 24 -29.65 17.31 14.83
C LYS A 24 -29.30 15.83 14.69
N CYS A 25 -28.44 15.47 13.73
CA CYS A 25 -28.10 14.08 13.44
C CYS A 25 -26.63 13.72 13.71
N GLY A 26 -25.80 14.69 14.13
CA GLY A 26 -24.37 14.47 14.37
C GLY A 26 -23.51 14.27 13.11
N ALA A 27 -24.11 14.17 11.92
CA ALA A 27 -23.37 13.95 10.69
C ALA A 27 -22.44 15.13 10.37
N ASP A 28 -21.19 14.83 10.01
CA ASP A 28 -20.21 15.86 9.65
C ASP A 28 -20.48 16.37 8.23
N ASN A 29 -20.70 17.69 8.15
CA ASN A 29 -21.15 18.41 6.95
C ASN A 29 -20.01 19.13 6.21
N ARG A 30 -18.74 18.94 6.60
CA ARG A 30 -17.61 19.53 5.88
C ARG A 30 -17.59 19.05 4.42
N SER A 31 -17.07 19.89 3.53
CA SER A 31 -16.80 19.47 2.15
C SER A 31 -15.75 18.35 2.17
N PHE A 32 -15.89 17.39 1.26
CA PHE A 32 -14.98 16.25 1.13
C PHE A 32 -13.51 16.72 1.05
N PHE A 33 -13.27 17.81 0.29
CA PHE A 33 -11.96 18.42 0.15
C PHE A 33 -11.42 19.12 1.42
N ALA A 34 -12.29 19.69 2.25
CA ALA A 34 -11.85 20.31 3.51
C ALA A 34 -11.61 19.28 4.61
N ARG A 35 -12.23 18.10 4.49
CA ARG A 35 -12.16 17.00 5.45
C ARG A 35 -10.99 16.08 5.16
N HIS A 36 -10.78 15.72 3.90
CA HIS A 36 -9.68 14.87 3.48
C HIS A 36 -8.62 15.69 2.72
N LYS A 37 -7.79 16.43 3.47
CA LYS A 37 -6.77 17.32 2.89
C LYS A 37 -5.64 16.54 2.20
N VAL A 38 -5.29 15.37 2.72
CA VAL A 38 -4.33 14.45 2.09
C VAL A 38 -4.87 13.91 0.76
N LEU A 39 -6.13 13.49 0.74
CA LEU A 39 -6.88 13.10 -0.47
C LEU A 39 -7.01 14.22 -1.49
N THR A 40 -7.21 15.46 -1.03
CA THR A 40 -7.30 16.62 -1.91
C THR A 40 -5.96 16.90 -2.57
N VAL A 41 -4.86 16.67 -1.86
CA VAL A 41 -3.50 16.81 -2.38
C VAL A 41 -3.14 15.65 -3.30
N ILE A 42 -3.44 14.39 -2.95
CA ILE A 42 -3.25 13.22 -3.82
C ILE A 42 -4.09 13.38 -5.11
N LEU A 43 -5.36 13.77 -4.99
CA LEU A 43 -6.22 14.05 -6.15
C LEU A 43 -5.73 15.27 -6.94
N ALA A 44 -5.24 16.32 -6.28
CA ALA A 44 -4.64 17.46 -6.96
C ALA A 44 -3.37 17.04 -7.72
N PHE A 45 -2.51 16.19 -7.15
CA PHE A 45 -1.34 15.65 -7.85
C PHE A 45 -1.72 14.72 -9.00
N ILE A 46 -2.79 13.94 -8.88
CA ILE A 46 -3.33 13.15 -9.99
C ILE A 46 -3.86 14.07 -11.11
N LEU A 47 -4.54 15.17 -10.77
CA LEU A 47 -5.07 16.17 -11.73
C LEU A 47 -3.98 17.07 -12.33
N LEU A 48 -2.94 17.41 -11.57
CA LEU A 48 -1.78 18.17 -12.04
C LEU A 48 -0.81 17.28 -12.84
N GLY A 49 -0.73 16.00 -12.49
CA GLY A 49 0.04 14.98 -13.21
C GLY A 49 -0.58 14.59 -14.55
N SER A 50 -1.91 14.62 -14.67
CA SER A 50 -2.59 14.42 -15.96
C SER A 50 -2.48 15.64 -16.90
N ALA A 51 -2.21 16.84 -16.37
CA ALA A 51 -1.92 18.02 -17.18
C ALA A 51 -0.56 17.94 -17.92
N GLY A 52 0.30 16.96 -17.61
CA GLY A 52 1.54 16.68 -18.33
C GLY A 52 1.39 15.87 -19.62
N SER A 53 0.20 15.28 -19.89
CA SER A 53 0.02 14.34 -21.00
C SER A 53 -1.23 14.55 -21.85
N VAL A 54 -1.91 15.71 -21.77
CA VAL A 54 -3.08 15.98 -22.62
C VAL A 54 -2.95 17.34 -23.35
N LEU A 55 -1.97 17.42 -24.25
CA LEU A 55 -2.21 18.07 -25.54
C LEU A 55 -2.64 16.98 -26.51
N GLY A 56 -3.94 16.75 -26.61
CA GLY A 56 -4.52 15.72 -27.46
C GLY A 56 -6.03 15.63 -27.28
N GLU A 57 -6.72 16.58 -27.92
CA GLU A 57 -8.03 16.46 -28.56
C GLU A 57 -9.22 15.85 -27.79
N ASP A 58 -10.17 16.74 -27.49
CA ASP A 58 -11.64 16.61 -27.42
C ASP A 58 -12.31 15.27 -27.05
N GLY A 59 -13.05 15.34 -25.93
CA GLY A 59 -14.46 14.94 -25.90
C GLY A 59 -14.76 13.48 -25.57
N ASN A 60 -15.15 13.20 -24.32
CA ASN A 60 -16.53 12.85 -23.96
C ASN A 60 -16.59 12.51 -22.46
N LYS A 61 -17.54 13.12 -21.74
CA LYS A 61 -17.87 12.76 -20.35
C LYS A 61 -18.56 11.40 -20.37
N SER A 62 -17.87 10.35 -19.95
CA SER A 62 -18.52 9.07 -19.68
C SER A 62 -19.12 9.09 -18.28
N GLU A 63 -20.42 9.30 -18.25
CA GLU A 63 -21.32 9.15 -17.11
C GLU A 63 -21.38 7.66 -16.73
N LEU A 64 -20.84 7.29 -15.56
CA LEU A 64 -21.00 5.95 -15.00
C LEU A 64 -22.40 5.84 -14.39
N THR A 65 -23.36 5.42 -15.21
CA THR A 65 -24.69 4.99 -14.76
C THR A 65 -24.57 3.62 -14.12
N SER A 66 -24.74 3.57 -12.80
CA SER A 66 -24.93 2.37 -12.01
C SER A 66 -26.36 1.85 -12.21
N GLU A 67 -26.52 0.60 -12.67
CA GLU A 67 -27.74 -0.18 -12.42
C GLU A 67 -27.43 -1.52 -11.74
N PRO A 68 -28.33 -1.98 -10.85
CA PRO A 68 -28.05 -3.02 -9.85
C PRO A 68 -28.35 -4.42 -10.37
N VAL A 69 -27.44 -5.39 -10.13
CA VAL A 69 -27.75 -6.81 -10.34
C VAL A 69 -28.10 -7.46 -9.00
N THR A 70 -29.38 -7.81 -8.91
CA THR A 70 -30.07 -8.59 -7.88
C THR A 70 -29.44 -9.96 -7.66
N LEU A 71 -29.18 -10.31 -6.40
CA LEU A 71 -28.77 -11.64 -5.95
C LEU A 71 -29.98 -12.54 -5.67
N THR A 72 -29.91 -13.83 -6.01
CA THR A 72 -30.64 -14.89 -5.28
C THR A 72 -29.89 -16.24 -5.41
N PRO A 73 -29.89 -17.10 -4.36
CA PRO A 73 -28.85 -18.10 -4.10
C PRO A 73 -29.27 -19.53 -4.49
N GLN A 74 -28.29 -20.42 -4.66
CA GLN A 74 -28.46 -21.88 -4.57
C GLN A 74 -27.27 -22.47 -3.82
N VAL A 75 -27.57 -23.17 -2.73
CA VAL A 75 -26.69 -24.02 -1.92
C VAL A 75 -26.88 -25.44 -2.42
N GLU A 76 -25.80 -26.16 -2.71
CA GLU A 76 -25.81 -27.62 -2.64
C GLU A 76 -24.45 -28.13 -2.16
N VAL A 77 -24.52 -28.92 -1.09
CA VAL A 77 -23.41 -29.52 -0.35
C VAL A 77 -23.20 -30.93 -0.90
N SER A 78 -21.95 -31.34 -1.12
CA SER A 78 -21.57 -32.76 -1.19
C SER A 78 -20.11 -32.95 -0.80
N ASP A 79 -19.96 -33.66 0.32
CA ASP A 79 -18.85 -34.46 0.85
C ASP A 79 -17.52 -34.52 0.09
N ILE A 80 -16.42 -34.13 0.76
CA ILE A 80 -15.08 -34.66 0.47
C ILE A 80 -14.31 -34.96 1.76
N GLU A 81 -13.91 -36.22 1.80
CA GLU A 81 -13.12 -36.96 2.78
C GLU A 81 -11.67 -36.45 2.92
N SER A 82 -11.14 -36.60 4.14
CA SER A 82 -9.80 -36.23 4.60
C SER A 82 -8.68 -37.03 3.92
N PRO A 83 -7.55 -36.40 3.50
CA PRO A 83 -6.31 -37.11 3.27
C PRO A 83 -5.25 -36.76 4.32
N THR A 84 -4.72 -37.83 4.90
CA THR A 84 -3.64 -37.95 5.85
C THR A 84 -2.30 -37.43 5.32
N THR A 85 -1.57 -36.75 6.20
CA THR A 85 -0.16 -36.37 6.17
C THR A 85 0.79 -37.48 5.70
N PRO A 86 1.76 -37.17 4.82
CA PRO A 86 3.06 -37.83 4.84
C PRO A 86 4.19 -36.86 5.24
N THR A 87 4.88 -37.27 6.29
CA THR A 87 6.15 -36.76 6.84
C THR A 87 7.25 -36.67 5.77
N PRO A 88 8.04 -35.58 5.68
CA PRO A 88 9.29 -35.57 4.94
C PRO A 88 10.43 -36.23 5.74
N PRO A 89 11.31 -37.03 5.11
CA PRO A 89 12.37 -37.75 5.80
C PRO A 89 13.52 -36.82 6.21
N VAL A 90 14.01 -37.09 7.41
CA VAL A 90 15.25 -36.60 8.01
C VAL A 90 16.44 -36.90 7.08
N VAL A 91 17.11 -35.85 6.58
CA VAL A 91 18.44 -35.97 5.98
C VAL A 91 19.47 -35.71 7.07
N GLN A 92 20.34 -36.71 7.26
CA GLN A 92 21.40 -36.77 8.25
C GLN A 92 22.52 -35.81 7.86
N GLN A 93 23.00 -35.01 8.82
CA GLN A 93 24.22 -34.23 8.69
C GLN A 93 25.41 -35.18 8.87
N GLU A 94 26.11 -35.48 7.77
CA GLU A 94 27.44 -36.08 7.84
C GLU A 94 28.43 -34.99 8.28
N GLY A 95 29.11 -35.23 9.39
CA GLY A 95 30.08 -34.32 9.97
C GLY A 95 31.29 -34.14 9.06
N LEU A 96 31.60 -32.89 8.73
CA LEU A 96 32.88 -32.54 8.14
C LEU A 96 33.92 -32.55 9.26
N ASN A 97 34.76 -33.59 9.25
CA ASN A 97 35.89 -33.75 10.14
C ASN A 97 36.80 -32.51 10.10
N VAL A 98 36.96 -31.87 11.26
CA VAL A 98 38.04 -30.92 11.54
C VAL A 98 39.34 -31.73 11.62
N GLY A 99 40.04 -31.79 10.49
CA GLY A 99 41.38 -32.38 10.38
C GLY A 99 42.43 -31.29 10.36
N GLN A 100 43.08 -31.13 11.52
CA GLN A 100 44.47 -30.77 11.76
C GLN A 100 45.21 -29.77 10.86
N ASP A 101 45.62 -28.70 11.52
CA ASP A 101 46.65 -27.72 11.19
C ASP A 101 47.81 -28.27 10.35
N THR A 102 48.03 -27.65 9.20
CA THR A 102 49.36 -27.55 8.60
C THR A 102 49.67 -26.08 8.39
N ASP A 103 50.65 -25.59 9.16
CA ASP A 103 51.26 -24.27 9.02
C ASP A 103 51.59 -23.99 7.55
N THR A 104 50.86 -23.06 6.93
CA THR A 104 51.22 -22.48 5.64
C THR A 104 51.28 -20.95 5.77
N PRO A 105 52.39 -20.31 5.37
CA PRO A 105 52.69 -18.90 5.65
C PRO A 105 51.64 -17.90 5.15
N LEU A 106 51.46 -16.83 5.96
CA LEU A 106 50.69 -15.60 5.71
C LEU A 106 50.35 -15.35 4.23
N GLU A 107 49.05 -15.42 3.93
CA GLU A 107 48.48 -15.07 2.63
C GLU A 107 48.92 -13.67 2.19
N LYS A 108 49.54 -13.61 1.00
CA LYS A 108 49.58 -12.37 0.21
C LYS A 108 48.14 -11.89 -0.02
N PRO A 109 47.91 -10.56 -0.09
CA PRO A 109 46.60 -10.03 -0.50
C PRO A 109 46.19 -10.70 -1.81
N ILE A 110 45.02 -11.34 -1.81
CA ILE A 110 44.44 -11.92 -3.02
C ILE A 110 44.20 -10.75 -3.99
N GLU A 111 45.07 -10.61 -5.00
CA GLU A 111 44.83 -9.69 -6.11
C GLU A 111 43.62 -10.22 -6.89
N LEU A 112 42.45 -9.68 -6.54
CA LEU A 112 41.20 -10.02 -7.18
C LEU A 112 41.27 -9.62 -8.66
N ASP A 113 41.15 -10.61 -9.55
CA ASP A 113 41.19 -10.42 -10.98
C ASP A 113 40.04 -9.51 -11.45
N SER A 114 40.21 -8.86 -12.61
CA SER A 114 39.24 -7.88 -13.11
C SER A 114 37.85 -8.48 -13.33
N GLU A 115 37.77 -9.76 -13.73
CA GLU A 115 36.50 -10.44 -13.98
C GLU A 115 35.74 -10.66 -12.66
N THR A 116 36.44 -11.08 -11.60
CA THR A 116 35.83 -11.23 -10.28
C THR A 116 35.37 -9.89 -9.70
N LYS A 117 36.12 -8.80 -9.91
CA LYS A 117 35.70 -7.44 -9.53
C LYS A 117 34.43 -7.00 -10.26
N GLU A 118 34.35 -7.23 -11.57
CA GLU A 118 33.16 -6.91 -12.37
C GLU A 118 31.94 -7.71 -11.93
N ARG A 119 32.10 -9.02 -11.66
CA ARG A 119 31.02 -9.88 -11.16
C ARG A 119 30.51 -9.43 -9.79
N ILE A 120 31.39 -8.99 -8.90
CA ILE A 120 31.01 -8.46 -7.58
C ILE A 120 30.24 -7.16 -7.74
N LYS A 121 30.73 -6.24 -8.59
CA LYS A 121 30.04 -4.98 -8.85
C LYS A 121 28.63 -5.21 -9.42
N ALA A 122 28.48 -6.10 -10.41
CA ALA A 122 27.18 -6.42 -10.97
C ALA A 122 26.19 -7.01 -9.93
N LYS A 123 26.70 -7.83 -8.99
CA LYS A 123 25.89 -8.32 -7.87
C LYS A 123 25.51 -7.21 -6.90
N LEU A 124 26.42 -6.28 -6.62
CA LEU A 124 26.16 -5.14 -5.74
C LEU A 124 25.09 -4.22 -6.34
N ASP A 125 25.25 -3.84 -7.61
CA ASP A 125 24.27 -3.02 -8.34
C ASP A 125 22.88 -3.68 -8.34
N LYS A 126 22.83 -5.02 -8.48
CA LYS A 126 21.57 -5.79 -8.39
C LYS A 126 20.98 -5.77 -6.98
N LEU A 127 21.80 -5.89 -5.95
CA LEU A 127 21.33 -5.83 -4.55
C LEU A 127 20.77 -4.45 -4.22
N GLU A 128 21.45 -3.38 -4.63
CA GLU A 128 20.96 -2.00 -4.45
C GLU A 128 19.62 -1.77 -5.16
N ALA A 129 19.44 -2.32 -6.37
CA ALA A 129 18.18 -2.23 -7.09
C ALA A 129 17.05 -2.99 -6.38
N LEU A 130 17.34 -4.17 -5.83
CA LEU A 130 16.37 -4.96 -5.06
C LEU A 130 15.98 -4.28 -3.75
N GLU A 131 16.93 -3.65 -3.06
CA GLU A 131 16.68 -2.90 -1.83
C GLU A 131 15.75 -1.71 -2.09
N LYS A 132 15.99 -0.94 -3.16
CA LYS A 132 15.11 0.17 -3.56
C LYS A 132 13.70 -0.30 -3.92
N LEU A 133 13.58 -1.42 -4.62
CA LEU A 133 12.29 -2.00 -4.97
C LEU A 133 11.54 -2.49 -3.71
N GLU A 134 12.25 -3.11 -2.78
CA GLU A 134 11.70 -3.55 -1.50
C GLU A 134 11.24 -2.35 -0.65
N GLU A 135 12.00 -1.25 -0.64
CA GLU A 135 11.60 0.01 0.00
C GLU A 135 10.28 0.54 -0.57
N GLN A 136 10.18 0.66 -1.90
CA GLN A 136 8.97 1.10 -2.59
C GLN A 136 7.78 0.20 -2.27
N LYS A 137 7.96 -1.12 -2.40
CA LYS A 137 6.91 -2.11 -2.09
C LYS A 137 6.40 -1.95 -0.66
N ASN A 138 7.30 -1.85 0.31
CA ASN A 138 6.94 -1.72 1.72
C ASN A 138 6.20 -0.40 1.99
N PHE A 139 6.63 0.70 1.38
CA PHE A 139 5.94 1.98 1.50
C PHE A 139 4.51 1.89 0.95
N MET A 140 4.34 1.35 -0.25
CA MET A 140 3.04 1.20 -0.89
C MET A 140 2.10 0.30 -0.09
N MET A 141 2.62 -0.79 0.47
CA MET A 141 1.85 -1.66 1.38
C MET A 141 1.42 -0.93 2.66
N CYS A 142 2.24 -0.04 3.21
CA CYS A 142 1.86 0.75 4.38
C CYS A 142 0.69 1.70 4.06
N ILE A 143 0.70 2.31 2.88
CA ILE A 143 -0.41 3.17 2.42
C ILE A 143 -1.70 2.37 2.30
N ALA A 144 -1.65 1.21 1.63
CA ALA A 144 -2.82 0.35 1.48
C ALA A 144 -3.34 -0.18 2.83
N GLN A 145 -2.45 -0.58 3.74
CA GLN A 145 -2.84 -1.05 5.07
C GLN A 145 -3.43 0.07 5.93
N ASP A 146 -2.91 1.29 5.88
CA ASP A 146 -3.48 2.44 6.59
C ASP A 146 -4.93 2.72 6.15
N ASP A 147 -5.17 2.68 4.83
CA ASP A 147 -6.51 2.89 4.26
C ASP A 147 -7.47 1.73 4.57
N LEU A 148 -6.97 0.50 4.49
CA LEU A 148 -7.71 -0.71 4.84
C LEU A 148 -8.11 -0.69 6.32
N GLU A 149 -7.21 -0.33 7.23
CA GLU A 149 -7.54 -0.17 8.65
C GLU A 149 -8.62 0.90 8.84
N GLY A 150 -8.54 2.01 8.10
CA GLY A 150 -9.59 3.02 8.09
C GLY A 150 -10.96 2.44 7.74
N TYR A 151 -11.03 1.62 6.69
CA TYR A 151 -12.25 0.91 6.31
C TYR A 151 -12.75 -0.04 7.39
N THR A 152 -11.86 -0.85 7.97
CA THR A 152 -12.22 -1.87 8.96
C THR A 152 -12.73 -1.25 10.26
N TRP A 153 -12.16 -0.13 10.70
CA TRP A 153 -12.51 0.52 11.96
C TRP A 153 -13.55 1.64 11.83
N GLY A 154 -14.10 1.83 10.63
CA GLY A 154 -15.10 2.87 10.36
C GLY A 154 -14.52 4.29 10.44
N GLU A 155 -13.20 4.42 10.26
CA GLU A 155 -12.56 5.71 10.04
C GLU A 155 -12.64 6.10 8.55
N GLU A 156 -11.93 7.17 8.18
CA GLU A 156 -11.90 7.64 6.80
C GLU A 156 -11.07 6.69 5.93
N CYS A 157 -11.63 6.30 4.78
CA CYS A 157 -11.03 5.38 3.82
C CYS A 157 -11.27 5.89 2.39
N LEU A 158 -10.25 5.78 1.54
CA LEU A 158 -10.22 6.19 0.14
C LEU A 158 -10.87 5.16 -0.77
N TYR A 159 -10.65 3.88 -0.49
CA TYR A 159 -11.02 2.79 -1.39
C TYR A 159 -12.04 1.81 -0.77
N PRO A 160 -13.19 2.27 -0.25
CA PRO A 160 -14.12 1.41 0.49
C PRO A 160 -14.67 0.25 -0.36
N ASP A 161 -14.97 0.50 -1.64
CA ASP A 161 -15.45 -0.54 -2.55
C ASP A 161 -14.35 -1.56 -2.89
N THR A 162 -13.10 -1.11 -3.01
CA THR A 162 -11.95 -1.98 -3.22
C THR A 162 -11.73 -2.91 -2.03
N TRP A 163 -11.78 -2.37 -0.81
CA TRP A 163 -11.60 -3.20 0.39
C TRP A 163 -12.76 -4.16 0.59
N LYS A 164 -13.99 -3.73 0.32
CA LYS A 164 -15.14 -4.64 0.29
C LYS A 164 -14.90 -5.82 -0.66
N GLN A 165 -14.45 -5.55 -1.89
CA GLN A 165 -14.12 -6.61 -2.86
C GLN A 165 -12.99 -7.52 -2.38
N ALA A 166 -11.91 -6.94 -1.82
CA ALA A 166 -10.79 -7.68 -1.28
C ALA A 166 -11.22 -8.61 -0.12
N TYR A 167 -12.07 -8.13 0.78
CA TYR A 167 -12.66 -8.95 1.85
C TYR A 167 -13.55 -10.07 1.30
N MET A 168 -14.38 -9.80 0.29
CA MET A 168 -15.21 -10.84 -0.33
C MET A 168 -14.35 -11.94 -0.96
N LYS A 169 -13.26 -11.59 -1.66
CA LYS A 169 -12.30 -12.54 -2.23
C LYS A 169 -11.55 -13.33 -1.16
N ALA A 170 -11.25 -12.69 -0.03
CA ALA A 170 -10.64 -13.31 1.13
C ALA A 170 -11.62 -14.16 1.96
N ASN A 171 -12.88 -14.32 1.52
CA ASN A 171 -13.95 -14.94 2.31
C ASN A 171 -14.04 -14.34 3.73
N TYR A 172 -13.93 -13.02 3.81
CA TYR A 172 -13.89 -12.22 5.04
C TYR A 172 -12.77 -12.56 6.03
N ASN A 173 -11.74 -13.27 5.59
CA ASN A 173 -10.55 -13.54 6.38
C ASN A 173 -9.55 -12.39 6.24
N GLY A 174 -9.48 -11.51 7.25
CA GLY A 174 -8.56 -10.36 7.25
C GLY A 174 -7.08 -10.74 7.06
N ASN A 175 -6.65 -11.92 7.51
CA ASN A 175 -5.27 -12.37 7.31
C ASN A 175 -4.96 -12.68 5.83
N LEU A 176 -5.97 -13.09 5.06
CA LEU A 176 -5.80 -13.37 3.63
C LEU A 176 -5.85 -12.10 2.78
N VAL A 177 -6.56 -11.06 3.22
CA VAL A 177 -6.65 -9.78 2.50
C VAL A 177 -5.26 -9.22 2.22
N LEU A 178 -4.40 -9.15 3.23
CA LEU A 178 -3.03 -8.66 3.05
C LEU A 178 -2.19 -9.52 2.10
N SER A 179 -2.33 -10.85 2.15
CA SER A 179 -1.61 -11.74 1.22
C SER A 179 -2.05 -11.52 -0.24
N ILE A 180 -3.35 -11.29 -0.46
CA ILE A 180 -3.94 -10.98 -1.76
C ILE A 180 -3.39 -9.64 -2.25
N LEU A 181 -3.39 -8.62 -1.40
CA LEU A 181 -2.87 -7.29 -1.74
C LEU A 181 -1.37 -7.33 -2.04
N GLY A 182 -0.59 -8.07 -1.26
CA GLY A 182 0.84 -8.22 -1.52
C GLY A 182 1.13 -8.87 -2.87
N SER A 183 0.34 -9.89 -3.24
CA SER A 183 0.47 -10.58 -4.53
C SER A 183 0.03 -9.67 -5.69
N ASP A 184 -1.03 -8.90 -5.51
CA ASP A 184 -1.51 -7.94 -6.50
C ASP A 184 -0.54 -6.77 -6.70
N LEU A 185 0.11 -6.30 -5.62
CA LEU A 185 1.17 -5.30 -5.71
C LEU A 185 2.38 -5.81 -6.49
N ASP A 186 2.77 -7.08 -6.31
CA ASP A 186 3.85 -7.69 -7.09
C ASP A 186 3.51 -7.72 -8.59
N ILE A 187 2.25 -8.00 -8.94
CA ILE A 187 1.73 -7.92 -10.31
C ILE A 187 1.80 -6.46 -10.81
N TYR A 188 1.35 -5.50 -10.01
CA TYR A 188 1.39 -4.09 -10.37
C TYR A 188 2.82 -3.60 -10.65
N LEU A 189 3.77 -3.90 -9.76
CA LEU A 189 5.18 -3.50 -9.94
C LEU A 189 5.82 -4.15 -11.17
N ALA A 190 5.39 -5.36 -11.54
CA ALA A 190 5.90 -6.07 -12.71
C ALA A 190 5.30 -5.56 -14.04
N PHE A 191 4.02 -5.19 -14.05
CA PHE A 191 3.26 -4.96 -15.30
C PHE A 191 2.63 -3.58 -15.43
N GLY A 192 2.65 -2.75 -14.38
CA GLY A 192 1.97 -1.46 -14.31
C GLY A 192 0.44 -1.56 -14.28
N ASN A 193 -0.11 -2.77 -14.14
CA ASN A 193 -1.55 -3.02 -14.07
C ASN A 193 -1.82 -4.29 -13.25
N SER A 194 -2.84 -4.22 -12.41
CA SER A 194 -3.32 -5.24 -11.50
C SER A 194 -4.80 -4.99 -11.14
N GLU A 195 -5.40 -5.84 -10.33
CA GLU A 195 -6.80 -5.68 -9.94
C GLU A 195 -7.02 -4.44 -9.06
N TYR A 196 -6.06 -4.14 -8.19
CA TYR A 196 -6.12 -2.97 -7.31
C TYR A 196 -5.24 -1.81 -7.81
N SER A 197 -5.03 -1.71 -9.14
CA SER A 197 -4.18 -0.69 -9.78
C SER A 197 -4.41 0.72 -9.28
N LEU A 198 -5.65 1.11 -8.97
CA LEU A 198 -5.94 2.45 -8.50
C LEU A 198 -5.31 2.74 -7.14
N VAL A 199 -5.34 1.75 -6.23
CA VAL A 199 -4.67 1.83 -4.92
C VAL A 199 -3.16 1.99 -5.17
N TRP A 200 -2.59 1.13 -6.01
CA TRP A 200 -1.14 1.12 -6.23
C TRP A 200 -0.64 2.35 -6.97
N ALA A 201 -1.35 2.83 -7.98
CA ALA A 201 -1.02 4.08 -8.67
C ALA A 201 -0.98 5.27 -7.71
N SER A 202 -1.94 5.35 -6.78
CA SER A 202 -1.95 6.41 -5.76
C SER A 202 -0.79 6.29 -4.76
N ALA A 203 -0.49 5.05 -4.33
CA ALA A 203 0.57 4.77 -3.38
C ALA A 203 1.95 5.02 -4.00
N ASP A 204 2.11 4.71 -5.28
CA ASP A 204 3.31 4.94 -6.07
C ASP A 204 3.59 6.45 -6.25
N LEU A 205 2.56 7.21 -6.66
CA LEU A 205 2.66 8.68 -6.71
C LEU A 205 3.02 9.29 -5.35
N THR A 206 2.47 8.73 -4.27
CA THR A 206 2.78 9.17 -2.90
C THR A 206 4.22 8.84 -2.52
N TYR A 207 4.71 7.65 -2.90
CA TYR A 207 6.10 7.24 -2.71
C TYR A 207 7.06 8.17 -3.45
N GLU A 208 6.79 8.49 -4.71
CA GLU A 208 7.60 9.42 -5.50
C GLU A 208 7.61 10.83 -4.89
N ALA A 209 6.47 11.32 -4.43
CA ALA A 209 6.38 12.60 -3.73
C ALA A 209 7.14 12.61 -2.39
N PHE A 210 7.12 11.48 -1.67
CA PHE A 210 7.85 11.30 -0.42
C PHE A 210 9.36 11.27 -0.66
N LYS A 211 9.84 10.43 -1.58
CA LYS A 211 11.27 10.28 -1.90
C LYS A 211 11.88 11.53 -2.52
N SER A 212 11.09 12.30 -3.27
CA SER A 212 11.55 13.57 -3.85
C SER A 212 11.55 14.75 -2.87
N GLY A 213 11.07 14.57 -1.63
CA GLY A 213 10.93 15.64 -0.65
C GLY A 213 9.77 16.60 -0.92
N LYS A 214 9.12 16.51 -2.09
CA LYS A 214 7.97 17.36 -2.47
C LYS A 214 6.84 17.29 -1.46
N MET A 215 6.64 16.14 -0.81
CA MET A 215 5.61 15.99 0.22
C MET A 215 5.83 16.96 1.38
N GLU A 216 7.07 17.13 1.86
CA GLU A 216 7.39 18.07 2.93
C GLU A 216 7.24 19.53 2.47
N GLU A 217 7.61 19.84 1.21
CA GLU A 217 7.53 21.20 0.66
C GLU A 217 6.10 21.73 0.54
N VAL A 218 5.16 20.87 0.14
CA VAL A 218 3.79 21.29 -0.19
C VAL A 218 2.83 21.28 1.00
N MET A 219 3.27 20.79 2.16
CA MET A 219 2.39 20.60 3.31
C MET A 219 2.96 21.17 4.61
N PRO A 220 2.09 21.60 5.57
CA PRO A 220 2.55 22.02 6.89
C PRO A 220 3.27 20.87 7.62
N ARG A 221 4.38 21.16 8.29
CA ARG A 221 5.18 20.13 9.03
C ARG A 221 4.34 19.25 9.94
N GLU A 222 3.44 19.82 10.74
CA GLU A 222 2.56 19.05 11.63
C GLU A 222 1.76 17.95 10.88
N GLN A 223 1.36 18.24 9.64
CA GLN A 223 0.64 17.26 8.83
C GLN A 223 1.57 16.22 8.21
N TYR A 224 2.76 16.63 7.77
CA TYR A 224 3.80 15.72 7.30
C TYR A 224 4.17 14.71 8.39
N ASP A 225 4.51 15.21 9.59
CA ASP A 225 4.87 14.40 10.75
C ASP A 225 3.74 13.42 11.11
N LYS A 226 2.48 13.86 11.03
CA LYS A 226 1.33 12.99 11.29
C LYS A 226 1.25 11.83 10.29
N ILE A 227 1.49 12.08 9.00
CA ILE A 227 1.49 11.03 7.98
C ILE A 227 2.65 10.07 8.23
N VAL A 228 3.86 10.59 8.39
CA VAL A 228 5.07 9.77 8.63
C VAL A 228 4.90 8.91 9.88
N ASN A 229 4.39 9.47 10.97
CA ASN A 229 4.13 8.72 12.20
C ASN A 229 3.08 7.61 12.01
N ARG A 230 2.01 7.87 11.24
CA ARG A 230 1.03 6.82 10.91
C ARG A 230 1.67 5.70 10.09
N LEU A 231 2.42 6.04 9.04
CA LEU A 231 3.10 5.05 8.21
C LEU A 231 4.13 4.25 9.01
N ASN A 232 4.89 4.88 9.90
CA ASN A 232 5.79 4.19 10.81
C ASN A 232 5.06 3.25 11.77
N ALA A 233 3.88 3.65 12.27
CA ALA A 233 3.06 2.78 13.11
C ALA A 233 2.52 1.56 12.33
N VAL A 234 2.06 1.77 11.09
CA VAL A 234 1.62 0.70 10.18
C VAL A 234 2.78 -0.24 9.85
N LYS A 235 3.93 0.30 9.46
CA LYS A 235 5.16 -0.44 9.18
C LYS A 235 5.55 -1.34 10.34
N LYS A 236 5.48 -0.84 11.57
CA LYS A 236 5.76 -1.64 12.77
C LYS A 236 4.80 -2.83 12.92
N ARG A 237 3.53 -2.68 12.54
CA ARG A 237 2.54 -3.77 12.51
C ARG A 237 2.79 -4.73 11.35
N LEU A 238 3.05 -4.22 10.15
CA LEU A 238 3.35 -5.03 8.97
C LEU A 238 4.65 -5.82 9.11
N GLY A 239 5.66 -5.31 9.82
CA GLY A 239 6.89 -6.05 10.12
C GLY A 239 6.67 -7.35 10.90
N PHE A 240 5.51 -7.52 11.55
CA PHE A 240 5.07 -8.78 12.13
C PHE A 240 4.52 -9.77 11.08
N LEU A 241 3.90 -9.27 10.01
CA LEU A 241 3.26 -10.06 8.95
C LEU A 241 4.18 -10.31 7.73
N TYR A 242 5.16 -9.43 7.48
CA TYR A 242 6.08 -9.44 6.33
C TYR A 242 7.53 -9.43 6.82
N ALA A 243 7.93 -10.46 7.55
CA ALA A 243 9.24 -10.49 8.21
C ALA A 243 10.43 -10.36 7.23
N LYS A 244 10.97 -9.13 7.14
CA LYS A 244 12.39 -8.83 7.37
C LYS A 244 12.49 -7.50 8.13
N ARG A 245 13.34 -7.51 9.16
CA ARG A 245 13.56 -6.41 10.10
C ARG A 245 14.65 -5.52 9.51
N GLU A 246 14.39 -4.22 9.50
CA GLU A 246 15.31 -3.08 9.26
C GLU A 246 14.75 -2.21 8.15
N TYR A 247 14.25 -1.03 8.55
CA TYR A 247 14.39 0.28 7.92
C TYR A 247 13.56 1.21 8.79
N ILE A 248 14.20 2.15 9.46
CA ILE A 248 13.54 3.27 10.13
C ILE A 248 13.30 4.29 9.01
N ILE A 249 12.10 4.86 8.91
CA ILE A 249 11.99 6.15 8.20
C ILE A 249 12.62 7.13 9.18
N GLU A 250 13.92 7.38 9.02
CA GLU A 250 14.65 8.29 9.90
C GLU A 250 14.08 9.71 9.70
N ASP A 251 13.86 10.40 10.83
CA ASP A 251 13.34 11.77 10.90
C ASP A 251 14.25 12.78 10.18
#